data_AF-A0A7Z9XE03-F1
#
_entry.id   AF-A0A7Z9XE03-F1
#
_cell.length_a   1.000
_cell.length_b   1.000
_cell.length_c   1.000
_cell.angle_alpha   90.00
_cell.angle_beta   90.00
_cell.angle_gamma   90.00
#
_symmetry.space_group_name_H-M   'P 1'
#
loop_
_entity.id
_entity.type
_entity.pdbx_description
1 polymer ?
#
loop_
_entity_poly.entity_id
_entity_poly.type
_entity_poly.pdbx_seq_one_letter_code
_entity_poly.pdbx_strand_id
1 'polypeptide(L)'
;MNKSDKLLHALLDGESHESGAFRLKGSDAQRLSLYRERLELLEGHREEAPDDFLDRVMAALPDRPRLGWTARLKSLWPERRRWVLPTVAGALAALIIMLGLTLIEYASGPRLVAVTFEVYAPAVKKIELVGTFSDWKKGEFPLTGPDAIGYWGCGLSLPAGRYEYLFLIDGERLVRGQDEGSHRPDGFGYKNSLLLLRDGMPVQVVRIHIPPSSSGITIKGGLQARDLPPFPKGEGDQWRAILDRGLSAGLQEIPLKEALAGLAKAGFTPDKARTLLSPLFRKVHLDIPATHLIFKIREGTLKGVPFEKLGTAIQDRHQWFNQAKDLLTRTGYEEAIGEVPTLFVSTAMAMENGLHPSILEHALLAGRDKPLNRIKAVVEVGES
;
A
#
# COMPACT_ATOMS: atom_id res chain seq x y z
N MET A 1 -39.40 5.37 2.83
CA MET A 1 -38.58 5.97 3.89
C MET A 1 -38.27 4.89 4.92
N ASN A 2 -36.99 4.54 5.10
CA ASN A 2 -36.56 3.30 5.74
C ASN A 2 -36.66 3.37 7.28
N LYS A 3 -36.96 2.25 7.95
CA LYS A 3 -37.11 2.17 9.42
C LYS A 3 -35.81 2.55 10.15
N SER A 4 -34.66 2.36 9.52
CA SER A 4 -33.35 2.67 10.06
C SER A 4 -33.09 4.17 10.21
N ASP A 5 -33.63 5.00 9.32
CA ASP A 5 -33.40 6.45 9.36
C ASP A 5 -34.20 7.12 10.49
N LYS A 6 -35.40 6.60 10.79
CA LYS A 6 -36.22 7.09 11.91
C LYS A 6 -35.57 6.81 13.27
N LEU A 7 -34.83 5.70 13.39
CA LEU A 7 -34.14 5.31 14.63
C LEU A 7 -32.90 6.16 14.91
N LEU A 8 -32.21 6.62 13.86
CA LEU A 8 -31.04 7.49 14.00
C LEU A 8 -31.43 8.92 14.40
N HIS A 9 -32.56 9.42 13.88
CA HIS A 9 -33.10 10.72 14.28
C HIS A 9 -33.59 10.73 15.73
N ALA A 10 -34.32 9.69 16.17
CA ALA A 10 -34.79 9.59 17.55
C ALA A 10 -33.67 9.50 18.60
N LEU A 11 -32.50 8.96 18.22
CA LEU A 11 -31.33 8.85 19.12
C LEU A 11 -30.57 10.18 19.29
N LEU A 12 -30.69 11.09 18.32
CA LEU A 12 -30.10 12.43 18.37
C LEU A 12 -30.98 13.42 19.13
N ASP A 13 -32.29 13.18 19.17
CA ASP A 13 -33.27 14.07 19.81
C ASP A 13 -33.47 13.80 21.32
N GLY A 14 -32.73 12.85 21.90
CA GLY A 14 -32.68 12.64 23.35
C GLY A 14 -33.96 12.06 23.98
N GLU A 15 -34.89 11.54 23.18
CA GLU A 15 -36.09 10.88 23.69
C GLU A 15 -35.77 9.47 24.19
N SER A 16 -35.71 9.33 25.51
CA SER A 16 -35.59 8.05 26.20
C SER A 16 -36.90 7.28 26.11
N HIS A 17 -37.01 6.37 25.14
CA HIS A 17 -37.93 5.24 25.26
C HIS A 17 -37.16 3.94 25.46
N GLU A 18 -37.29 3.42 26.69
CA GLU A 18 -37.00 2.04 27.03
C GLU A 18 -37.72 1.10 26.05
N SER A 19 -36.97 0.43 25.18
CA SER A 19 -37.23 -0.95 24.73
C SER A 19 -36.29 -1.34 23.59
N GLY A 20 -35.31 -2.19 23.90
CA GLY A 20 -34.44 -2.82 22.89
C GLY A 20 -33.00 -2.97 23.38
N ALA A 21 -32.80 -3.67 24.50
CA ALA A 21 -31.52 -3.86 25.13
C ALA A 21 -30.50 -4.55 24.21
N PHE A 22 -29.63 -3.77 23.55
CA PHE A 22 -28.35 -4.24 23.06
C PHE A 22 -27.46 -4.49 24.28
N ARG A 23 -27.54 -5.70 24.85
CA ARG A 23 -26.66 -6.12 25.95
C ARG A 23 -25.24 -6.25 25.39
N LEU A 24 -24.47 -5.18 25.52
CA LEU A 24 -23.01 -5.24 25.46
C LEU A 24 -22.55 -6.38 26.38
N LYS A 25 -21.74 -7.30 25.87
CA LYS A 25 -21.16 -8.43 26.62
C LYS A 25 -19.64 -8.34 26.59
N GLY A 26 -19.00 -8.79 27.66
CA GLY A 26 -17.54 -8.85 27.78
C GLY A 26 -16.89 -7.55 28.25
N SER A 27 -15.61 -7.37 27.92
CA SER A 27 -14.75 -6.25 28.37
C SER A 27 -15.32 -4.87 28.08
N ASP A 28 -16.13 -4.75 27.03
CA ASP A 28 -16.68 -3.47 26.58
C ASP A 28 -17.85 -3.01 27.45
N ALA A 29 -18.62 -3.94 28.01
CA ALA A 29 -19.65 -3.63 29.00
C ALA A 29 -19.05 -3.15 30.34
N GLN A 30 -17.94 -3.77 30.75
CA GLN A 30 -17.19 -3.37 31.95
C GLN A 30 -16.59 -1.97 31.81
N ARG A 31 -16.01 -1.65 30.64
CA ARG A 31 -15.49 -0.30 30.36
C ARG A 31 -16.59 0.75 30.39
N LEU A 32 -17.75 0.48 29.78
CA LEU A 32 -18.88 1.41 29.78
C LEU A 32 -19.48 1.63 31.18
N SER A 33 -19.52 0.59 32.03
CA SER A 33 -19.93 0.77 33.44
C SER A 33 -18.95 1.64 34.22
N LEU A 34 -17.63 1.47 33.99
CA LEU A 34 -16.58 2.24 34.65
C LEU A 34 -16.60 3.72 34.24
N TYR A 35 -16.94 4.02 32.98
CA TYR A 35 -17.09 5.39 32.51
C TYR A 35 -18.35 6.05 33.06
N ARG A 36 -19.46 5.31 33.17
CA ARG A 36 -20.73 5.82 33.69
C ARG A 36 -20.65 6.11 35.20
N GLU A 37 -20.02 5.23 35.97
CA GLU A 37 -19.73 5.43 37.40
C GLU A 37 -18.83 6.66 37.63
N ARG A 38 -17.81 6.89 36.78
CA ARG A 38 -16.97 8.09 36.85
C ARG A 38 -17.69 9.38 36.46
N LEU A 39 -18.67 9.31 35.54
CA LEU A 39 -19.48 10.46 35.16
C LEU A 39 -20.48 10.81 36.25
N GLU A 40 -21.13 9.83 36.88
CA GLU A 40 -22.02 10.05 38.03
C GLU A 40 -21.26 10.65 39.24
N LEU A 41 -20.00 10.23 39.46
CA LEU A 41 -19.11 10.83 40.47
C LEU A 41 -18.76 12.30 40.17
N LEU A 42 -18.78 12.72 38.91
CA LEU A 42 -18.46 14.08 38.48
C LEU A 42 -19.70 14.98 38.33
N GLU A 43 -20.88 14.39 38.12
CA GLU A 43 -22.16 15.13 38.05
C GLU A 43 -22.64 15.62 39.42
N GLY A 44 -22.21 14.99 40.52
CA GLY A 44 -22.58 15.38 41.87
C GLY A 44 -21.72 16.45 42.55
N HIS A 45 -20.61 16.90 41.93
CA HIS A 45 -19.69 17.89 42.52
C HIS A 45 -19.39 19.04 41.55
N ARG A 46 -20.42 19.83 41.26
CA ARG A 46 -20.22 21.23 40.86
C ARG A 46 -20.58 22.11 42.04
N GLU A 47 -19.59 22.39 42.89
CA GLU A 47 -19.70 23.57 43.76
C GLU A 47 -19.58 24.80 42.87
N GLU A 48 -20.63 25.63 42.86
CA GLU A 48 -20.57 26.96 42.28
C GLU A 48 -19.52 27.77 43.05
N ALA A 49 -18.57 28.35 42.31
CA ALA A 49 -17.53 29.15 42.92
C ALA A 49 -18.16 30.29 43.74
N PRO A 50 -17.72 30.53 44.98
CA PRO A 50 -18.24 31.65 45.79
C PRO A 50 -18.14 32.97 45.01
N ASP A 51 -19.12 33.87 45.16
CA ASP A 51 -19.19 35.12 44.37
C ASP A 51 -17.92 35.99 44.44
N ASP A 52 -17.16 35.84 45.53
CA ASP A 52 -15.91 36.55 45.83
C ASP A 52 -14.65 35.79 45.34
N PHE A 53 -14.83 34.68 44.60
CA PHE A 53 -13.74 33.83 44.10
C PHE A 53 -12.89 34.56 43.06
N LEU A 54 -13.51 35.28 42.12
CA LEU A 54 -12.78 36.08 41.13
C LEU A 54 -12.00 37.21 41.82
N ASP A 55 -12.57 37.84 42.84
CA ASP A 55 -11.91 38.93 43.57
C ASP A 55 -10.72 38.43 44.41
N ARG A 56 -10.85 37.25 45.04
CA ARG A 56 -9.72 36.60 45.75
C ARG A 56 -8.64 36.08 44.81
N VAL A 57 -9.01 35.53 43.66
CA VAL A 57 -8.06 35.08 42.64
C VAL A 57 -7.31 36.28 42.07
N MET A 58 -7.99 37.40 41.82
CA MET A 58 -7.36 38.63 41.34
C MET A 58 -6.48 39.31 42.41
N ALA A 59 -6.85 39.22 43.69
CA ALA A 59 -6.05 39.74 44.81
C ALA A 59 -4.84 38.84 45.17
N ALA A 60 -4.89 37.55 44.84
CA ALA A 60 -3.80 36.59 45.07
C ALA A 60 -2.79 36.52 43.91
N LEU A 61 -3.05 37.19 42.79
CA LEU A 61 -2.07 37.34 41.73
C LEU A 61 -0.99 38.33 42.19
N PRO A 62 0.30 37.97 42.15
CA PRO A 62 1.34 38.93 42.47
C PRO A 62 1.34 40.05 41.43
N ASP A 63 1.41 41.30 41.89
CA ASP A 63 1.60 42.46 41.02
C ASP A 63 2.82 42.21 40.14
N ARG A 64 2.59 41.97 38.85
CA ARG A 64 3.69 41.96 37.89
C ARG A 64 4.25 43.38 37.85
N PRO A 65 5.54 43.61 38.12
CA PRO A 65 6.11 44.91 37.85
C PRO A 65 5.98 45.16 36.35
N ARG A 66 5.45 46.33 35.97
CA ARG A 66 5.48 46.83 34.60
C ARG A 66 6.94 47.09 34.20
N LEU A 67 7.65 46.02 33.84
CA LEU A 67 8.96 46.09 33.22
C LEU A 67 8.78 45.85 31.73
N GLY A 68 8.82 46.96 30.97
CA GLY A 68 8.71 46.96 29.53
C GLY A 68 9.71 46.01 28.89
N TRP A 69 9.26 45.29 27.85
CA TRP A 69 10.08 44.35 27.08
C TRP A 69 11.39 44.97 26.56
N THR A 70 11.42 46.30 26.40
CA THR A 70 12.60 47.09 26.03
C THR A 70 13.70 47.15 27.09
N ALA A 71 13.40 46.87 28.38
CA ALA A 71 14.39 46.80 29.45
C ALA A 71 15.03 45.40 29.59
N ARG A 72 14.28 44.33 29.28
CA ARG A 72 14.78 42.94 29.30
C ARG A 72 15.68 42.60 28.12
N LEU A 73 15.46 43.23 26.96
CA LEU A 73 16.34 43.05 25.80
C LEU A 73 17.70 43.73 25.98
N LYS A 74 17.81 44.79 26.79
CA LYS A 74 19.09 45.49 27.02
C LYS A 74 20.10 44.68 27.85
N SER A 75 19.68 43.70 28.65
CA SER A 75 20.60 42.88 29.45
C SER A 75 21.19 41.69 28.69
N LEU A 76 20.70 41.41 27.48
CA LEU A 76 21.18 40.32 26.62
C LEU A 76 22.19 40.81 25.56
N TRP A 77 22.48 42.11 25.52
CA TRP A 77 23.45 42.68 24.59
C TRP A 77 24.81 42.89 25.25
N PRO A 78 25.90 42.29 24.72
CA PRO A 78 27.24 42.61 25.17
C PRO A 78 27.66 43.98 24.64
N GLU A 79 28.11 44.87 25.52
CA GLU A 79 28.49 46.25 25.18
C GLU A 79 29.80 46.39 24.36
N ARG A 80 30.36 45.32 23.79
CA ARG A 80 31.54 45.41 22.93
C ARG A 80 31.41 44.64 21.62
N ARG A 81 30.98 45.39 20.61
CA ARG A 81 31.46 45.41 19.20
C ARG A 81 32.05 44.09 18.67
N ARG A 82 31.19 43.20 18.15
CA ARG A 82 31.41 42.30 16.99
C ARG A 82 30.10 41.57 16.60
N TRP A 83 29.41 42.08 15.59
CA TRP A 83 28.08 41.67 15.13
C TRP A 83 28.13 40.52 14.10
N VAL A 84 28.35 39.27 14.51
CA VAL A 84 28.24 38.13 13.58
C VAL A 84 27.58 36.87 14.18
N LEU A 85 27.34 36.79 15.49
CA LEU A 85 26.90 35.54 16.14
C LEU A 85 25.37 35.27 16.28
N PRO A 86 24.43 36.24 16.42
CA PRO A 86 23.03 35.91 16.69
C PRO A 86 22.23 35.40 15.47
N THR A 87 22.63 35.76 14.25
CA THR A 87 21.98 35.28 13.01
C THR A 87 22.29 33.81 12.73
N VAL A 88 23.48 33.34 13.09
CA VAL A 88 23.90 31.94 12.90
C VAL A 88 23.17 31.00 13.87
N ALA A 89 22.96 31.43 15.13
CA ALA A 89 22.29 30.61 16.13
C ALA A 89 20.79 30.42 15.85
N GLY A 90 20.09 31.47 15.40
CA GLY A 90 18.67 31.38 15.02
C GLY A 90 18.45 30.53 13.76
N ALA A 91 19.31 30.66 12.76
CA ALA A 91 19.27 29.83 11.56
C ALA A 91 19.51 28.35 11.88
N LEU A 92 20.45 28.03 12.77
CA LEU A 92 20.75 26.66 13.18
C LEU A 92 19.58 26.01 13.93
N ALA A 93 18.91 26.75 14.82
CA ALA A 93 17.75 26.26 15.55
C ALA A 93 16.55 26.00 14.61
N ALA A 94 16.29 26.90 13.66
CA ALA A 94 15.28 26.70 12.62
C ALA A 94 15.61 25.50 11.72
N LEU A 95 16.89 25.29 11.39
CA LEU A 95 17.35 24.15 10.60
C LEU A 95 17.20 22.84 11.38
N ILE A 96 17.46 22.82 12.69
CA ILE A 96 17.27 21.64 13.54
C ILE A 96 15.78 21.33 13.74
N ILE A 97 14.92 22.34 13.87
CA ILE A 97 13.47 22.15 13.96
C ILE A 97 12.90 21.68 12.61
N MET A 98 13.36 22.27 11.50
CA MET A 98 12.98 21.83 10.16
C MET A 98 13.48 20.40 9.89
N LEU A 99 14.72 20.07 10.28
CA LEU A 99 15.28 18.72 10.18
C LEU A 99 14.56 17.74 11.11
N GLY A 100 14.14 18.17 12.30
CA GLY A 100 13.36 17.37 13.23
C GLY A 100 11.96 17.08 12.70
N LEU A 101 11.29 18.08 12.12
CA LEU A 101 9.97 17.92 11.49
C LEU A 101 10.04 17.03 10.25
N THR A 102 11.06 17.19 9.40
CA THR A 102 11.25 16.30 8.24
C THR A 102 11.61 14.87 8.65
N LEU A 103 12.39 14.69 9.72
CA LEU A 103 12.70 13.36 10.26
C LEU A 103 11.51 12.68 10.95
N ILE A 104 10.59 13.44 11.57
CA ILE A 104 9.35 12.90 12.18
C ILE A 104 8.35 12.44 11.11
N GLU A 105 8.20 13.19 10.00
CA GLU A 105 7.42 12.73 8.84
C GLU A 105 8.06 11.50 8.18
N TYR A 106 9.39 11.45 8.10
CA TYR A 106 10.12 10.30 7.53
C TYR A 106 10.05 9.04 8.41
N ALA A 107 9.95 9.19 9.73
CA ALA A 107 9.89 8.06 10.68
C ALA A 107 8.52 7.36 10.72
N SER A 108 7.49 7.93 10.10
CA SER A 108 6.17 7.31 9.98
C SER A 108 6.15 6.38 8.77
N GLY A 109 6.71 5.17 8.91
CA GLY A 109 6.63 4.13 7.88
C GLY A 109 5.19 3.87 7.42
N PRO A 110 4.99 3.25 6.24
CA PRO A 110 3.65 3.03 5.69
C PRO A 110 2.78 2.27 6.69
N ARG A 111 1.59 2.79 6.96
CA ARG A 111 0.66 2.19 7.91
C ARG A 111 0.22 0.82 7.37
N LEU A 112 0.50 -0.22 8.13
CA LEU A 112 0.15 -1.59 7.74
C LEU A 112 -1.32 -1.88 8.10
N VAL A 113 -2.02 -2.50 7.16
CA VAL A 113 -3.37 -3.02 7.31
C VAL A 113 -3.28 -4.52 7.45
N ALA A 114 -3.83 -5.05 8.54
CA ALA A 114 -3.92 -6.49 8.76
C ALA A 114 -5.03 -7.08 7.89
N VAL A 115 -4.70 -8.13 7.14
CA VAL A 115 -5.62 -8.90 6.31
C VAL A 115 -5.52 -10.37 6.68
N THR A 116 -6.66 -11.06 6.74
CA THR A 116 -6.73 -12.50 7.00
C THR A 116 -7.45 -13.17 5.84
N PHE A 117 -6.78 -14.13 5.23
CA PHE A 117 -7.36 -15.01 4.22
C PHE A 117 -7.86 -16.27 4.88
N GLU A 118 -9.14 -16.56 4.69
CA GLU A 118 -9.80 -17.79 5.13
C GLU A 118 -10.34 -18.51 3.89
N VAL A 119 -9.84 -19.71 3.62
CA VAL A 119 -10.17 -20.47 2.41
C VAL A 119 -10.77 -21.81 2.80
N TYR A 120 -12.03 -22.05 2.44
CA TYR A 120 -12.64 -23.38 2.58
C TYR A 120 -12.23 -24.26 1.40
N ALA A 121 -11.42 -25.28 1.69
CA ALA A 121 -10.90 -26.22 0.70
C ALA A 121 -10.46 -27.54 1.37
N PRO A 122 -11.41 -28.36 1.85
CA PRO A 122 -11.11 -29.55 2.65
C PRO A 122 -10.36 -30.65 1.91
N ALA A 123 -10.43 -30.69 0.58
CA ALA A 123 -9.83 -31.73 -0.26
C ALA A 123 -8.43 -31.39 -0.79
N VAL A 124 -7.92 -30.20 -0.49
CA VAL A 124 -6.62 -29.69 -0.98
C VAL A 124 -5.50 -30.12 -0.02
N LYS A 125 -4.27 -30.30 -0.51
CA LYS A 125 -3.10 -30.67 0.32
C LYS A 125 -2.23 -29.48 0.67
N LYS A 126 -2.18 -28.47 -0.19
CA LYS A 126 -1.39 -27.26 0.01
C LYS A 126 -2.05 -26.07 -0.67
N ILE A 127 -2.12 -24.95 0.03
CA ILE A 127 -2.51 -23.67 -0.54
C ILE A 127 -1.41 -22.66 -0.26
N GLU A 128 -1.02 -21.92 -1.29
CA GLU A 128 -0.12 -20.79 -1.17
C GLU A 128 -0.76 -19.56 -1.79
N LEU A 129 -0.51 -18.40 -1.20
CA LEU A 129 -0.93 -17.14 -1.75
C LEU A 129 0.22 -16.57 -2.59
N VAL A 130 -0.08 -16.23 -3.85
CA VAL A 130 0.88 -15.60 -4.77
C VAL A 130 0.27 -14.33 -5.35
N GLY A 131 1.04 -13.26 -5.47
CA GLY A 131 0.51 -11.99 -5.93
C GLY A 131 1.54 -10.88 -5.96
N THR A 132 1.10 -9.63 -6.14
CA THR A 132 2.00 -8.47 -6.21
C THR A 132 2.80 -8.26 -4.92
N PHE A 133 2.26 -8.60 -3.75
CA PHE A 133 2.98 -8.52 -2.46
C PHE A 133 4.03 -9.62 -2.29
N SER A 134 3.94 -10.72 -3.05
CA SER A 134 4.95 -11.77 -3.09
C SER A 134 5.81 -11.68 -4.36
N ASP A 135 5.64 -10.62 -5.14
CA ASP A 135 6.15 -10.47 -6.51
C ASP A 135 5.82 -11.67 -7.43
N TRP A 136 4.74 -12.40 -7.16
CA TRP A 136 4.41 -13.68 -7.80
C TRP A 136 5.41 -14.82 -7.49
N LYS A 137 6.09 -14.78 -6.34
CA LYS A 137 6.85 -15.94 -5.81
C LYS A 137 5.92 -16.90 -5.12
N LYS A 138 6.24 -18.18 -5.31
CA LYS A 138 5.71 -19.31 -4.53
C LYS A 138 6.41 -19.37 -3.17
N GLY A 139 5.85 -20.07 -2.20
CA GLY A 139 6.50 -20.44 -0.95
C GLY A 139 6.68 -19.33 0.08
N GLU A 140 6.40 -18.06 -0.27
CA GLU A 140 6.47 -16.95 0.67
C GLU A 140 5.28 -16.94 1.64
N PHE A 141 4.07 -17.23 1.14
CA PHE A 141 2.84 -17.16 1.92
C PHE A 141 2.02 -18.47 1.84
N PRO A 142 2.54 -19.58 2.41
CA PRO A 142 1.73 -20.80 2.57
C PRO A 142 0.59 -20.54 3.56
N LEU A 143 -0.60 -21.06 3.27
CA LEU A 143 -1.71 -21.06 4.23
C LEU A 143 -1.55 -22.22 5.22
N THR A 144 -2.00 -22.00 6.45
CA THR A 144 -2.04 -23.02 7.51
C THR A 144 -3.40 -23.70 7.50
N GLY A 145 -3.43 -25.03 7.45
CA GLY A 145 -4.68 -25.79 7.40
C GLY A 145 -4.53 -27.16 6.72
N PRO A 146 -5.66 -27.79 6.35
CA PRO A 146 -7.00 -27.37 6.76
C PRO A 146 -7.19 -27.63 8.26
N ASP A 147 -8.01 -26.81 8.93
CA ASP A 147 -8.51 -27.13 10.27
C ASP A 147 -9.55 -28.27 10.24
N ALA A 148 -10.11 -28.61 11.40
CA ALA A 148 -11.06 -29.72 11.52
C ALA A 148 -12.35 -29.55 10.70
N ILE A 149 -12.67 -28.32 10.27
CA ILE A 149 -13.86 -28.00 9.48
C ILE A 149 -13.52 -27.68 8.02
N GLY A 150 -12.25 -27.80 7.60
CA GLY A 150 -11.85 -27.67 6.20
C GLY A 150 -11.35 -26.29 5.77
N TYR A 151 -11.10 -25.38 6.72
CA TYR A 151 -10.60 -24.03 6.45
C TYR A 151 -9.07 -23.94 6.53
N TRP A 152 -8.53 -23.15 5.61
CA TRP A 152 -7.14 -22.72 5.56
C TRP A 152 -7.04 -21.25 5.93
N GLY A 153 -6.02 -20.87 6.69
CA GLY A 153 -5.81 -19.50 7.19
C GLY A 153 -4.44 -18.93 6.83
N CYS A 154 -4.39 -17.64 6.50
CA CYS A 154 -3.14 -16.87 6.43
C CYS A 154 -3.38 -15.40 6.83
N GLY A 155 -2.62 -14.90 7.80
CA GLY A 155 -2.66 -13.50 8.22
C GLY A 155 -1.46 -12.74 7.66
N LEU A 156 -1.71 -11.62 6.99
CA LEU A 156 -0.68 -10.73 6.44
C LEU A 156 -0.87 -9.31 6.98
N SER A 157 0.21 -8.55 7.04
CA SER A 157 0.19 -7.11 7.27
C SER A 157 0.79 -6.42 6.07
N LEU A 158 -0.04 -5.72 5.29
CA LEU A 158 0.35 -5.09 4.04
C LEU A 158 0.06 -3.59 4.11
N PRO A 159 0.89 -2.73 3.51
CA PRO A 159 0.56 -1.32 3.34
C PRO A 159 -0.83 -1.13 2.71
N ALA A 160 -1.49 0.00 3.03
CA ALA A 160 -2.66 0.40 2.26
C ALA A 160 -2.29 0.51 0.78
N GLY A 161 -3.13 -0.04 -0.09
CA GLY A 161 -2.80 -0.22 -1.49
C GLY A 161 -3.63 -1.30 -2.15
N ARG A 162 -3.29 -1.55 -3.40
CA ARG A 162 -3.96 -2.52 -4.24
C ARG A 162 -3.03 -3.68 -4.54
N TYR A 163 -3.56 -4.88 -4.36
CA TYR A 163 -2.82 -6.11 -4.58
C TYR A 163 -3.59 -7.03 -5.51
N GLU A 164 -2.88 -7.59 -6.48
CA GLU A 164 -3.40 -8.69 -7.30
C GLU A 164 -2.88 -9.99 -6.75
N TYR A 165 -3.72 -11.02 -6.70
CA TYR A 165 -3.36 -12.31 -6.13
C TYR A 165 -4.12 -13.48 -6.75
N LEU A 166 -3.57 -14.68 -6.55
CA LEU A 166 -4.15 -15.98 -6.86
C LEU A 166 -3.79 -16.96 -5.74
N PHE A 167 -4.57 -18.04 -5.64
CA PHE A 167 -4.26 -19.21 -4.82
C PHE A 167 -3.55 -20.25 -5.66
N LEU A 168 -2.35 -20.63 -5.27
CA LEU A 168 -1.64 -21.76 -5.82
C LEU A 168 -2.01 -23.02 -5.03
N ILE A 169 -2.77 -23.88 -5.68
CA ILE A 169 -3.28 -25.14 -5.15
C ILE A 169 -2.32 -26.27 -5.53
N ASP A 170 -1.85 -27.00 -4.52
CA ASP A 170 -0.96 -28.16 -4.63
C ASP A 170 0.31 -27.91 -5.47
N GLY A 171 0.77 -26.64 -5.52
CA GLY A 171 1.97 -26.22 -6.25
C GLY A 171 1.82 -26.10 -7.77
N GLU A 172 0.67 -26.50 -8.33
CA GLU A 172 0.47 -26.67 -9.77
C GLU A 172 -0.69 -25.84 -10.34
N ARG A 173 -1.78 -25.64 -9.59
CA ARG A 173 -2.99 -25.00 -10.15
C ARG A 173 -3.21 -23.63 -9.55
N LEU A 174 -3.23 -22.59 -10.39
CA LEU A 174 -3.60 -21.24 -9.99
C LEU A 174 -5.12 -21.07 -10.07
N VAL A 175 -5.70 -20.69 -8.95
CA VAL A 175 -7.14 -20.47 -8.79
C VAL A 175 -7.37 -19.05 -8.27
N ARG A 176 -8.36 -18.38 -8.82
CA ARG A 176 -8.80 -17.05 -8.37
C ARG A 176 -9.85 -17.19 -7.25
N GLY A 177 -9.99 -16.16 -6.43
CA GLY A 177 -11.13 -16.02 -5.52
C GLY A 177 -12.47 -16.01 -6.26
N GLN A 178 -13.58 -16.15 -5.54
CA GLN A 178 -14.92 -16.24 -6.15
C GLN A 178 -15.71 -14.94 -6.14
N ASP A 179 -15.27 -13.91 -5.40
CA ASP A 179 -16.03 -12.67 -5.28
C ASP A 179 -16.10 -11.93 -6.64
N GLU A 180 -17.28 -11.92 -7.25
CA GLU A 180 -17.51 -11.55 -8.66
C GLU A 180 -17.12 -10.10 -9.02
N GLY A 181 -16.90 -9.22 -8.03
CA GLY A 181 -16.43 -7.84 -8.21
C GLY A 181 -14.94 -7.61 -7.91
N SER A 182 -14.17 -8.66 -7.65
CA SER A 182 -12.78 -8.56 -7.18
C SER A 182 -11.77 -9.08 -8.21
N HIS A 183 -11.99 -8.85 -9.50
CA HIS A 183 -11.14 -9.43 -10.54
C HIS A 183 -10.57 -8.43 -11.52
N ARG A 184 -9.33 -8.68 -11.97
CA ARG A 184 -8.62 -7.80 -12.91
C ARG A 184 -8.03 -8.60 -14.07
N PRO A 185 -8.22 -8.17 -15.34
CA PRO A 185 -7.50 -8.76 -16.47
C PRO A 185 -5.99 -8.68 -16.25
N ASP A 186 -5.28 -9.77 -16.55
CA ASP A 186 -3.85 -9.87 -16.30
C ASP A 186 -2.98 -9.56 -17.55
N GLY A 187 -3.58 -9.16 -18.66
CA GLY A 187 -2.89 -8.98 -19.95
C GLY A 187 -2.42 -10.28 -20.62
N PHE A 188 -2.65 -11.44 -20.00
CA PHE A 188 -2.37 -12.77 -20.53
C PHE A 188 -3.66 -13.52 -20.91
N GLY A 189 -4.81 -12.85 -20.93
CA GLY A 189 -6.11 -13.43 -21.24
C GLY A 189 -6.77 -14.15 -20.07
N TYR A 190 -6.24 -14.00 -18.86
CA TYR A 190 -6.86 -14.48 -17.63
C TYR A 190 -7.21 -13.30 -16.71
N LYS A 191 -7.72 -13.62 -15.52
CA LYS A 191 -8.04 -12.63 -14.49
C LYS A 191 -7.41 -13.01 -13.15
N ASN A 192 -6.83 -12.03 -12.47
CA ASN A 192 -6.35 -12.12 -11.08
C ASN A 192 -7.45 -11.72 -10.11
N SER A 193 -7.35 -12.16 -8.85
CA SER A 193 -8.14 -11.58 -7.76
C SER A 193 -7.53 -10.28 -7.28
N LEU A 194 -8.37 -9.37 -6.79
CA LEU A 194 -8.03 -8.02 -6.38
C LEU A 194 -8.31 -7.84 -4.90
N LEU A 195 -7.32 -7.34 -4.17
CA LEU A 195 -7.41 -6.95 -2.77
C LEU A 195 -7.16 -5.44 -2.68
N LEU A 196 -8.11 -4.72 -2.07
CA LEU A 196 -8.02 -3.29 -1.84
C LEU A 196 -7.92 -3.02 -0.34
N LEU A 197 -6.74 -2.57 0.10
CA LEU A 197 -6.48 -2.18 1.48
C LEU A 197 -6.50 -0.67 1.61
N ARG A 198 -7.24 -0.17 2.59
CA ARG A 198 -7.37 1.26 2.88
C ARG A 198 -6.96 1.55 4.31
N ASP A 199 -6.33 2.70 4.52
CA ASP A 199 -5.95 3.16 5.84
C ASP A 199 -7.16 3.32 6.76
N GLY A 200 -6.98 2.96 8.03
CA GLY A 200 -8.00 3.11 9.07
C GLY A 200 -9.13 2.09 9.02
N MET A 201 -9.13 1.15 8.06
CA MET A 201 -10.05 0.02 8.07
C MET A 201 -9.66 -0.99 9.18
N PRO A 202 -10.63 -1.63 9.84
CA PRO A 202 -10.37 -2.76 10.72
C PRO A 202 -9.76 -3.93 9.93
N VAL A 203 -9.29 -4.96 10.63
CA VAL A 203 -8.77 -6.19 10.03
C VAL A 203 -9.71 -6.68 8.94
N GLN A 204 -9.21 -6.79 7.71
CA GLN A 204 -10.01 -7.25 6.59
C GLN A 204 -9.95 -8.77 6.53
N VAL A 205 -11.10 -9.43 6.64
CA VAL A 205 -11.20 -10.90 6.49
C VAL A 205 -11.71 -11.20 5.07
N VAL A 206 -10.89 -11.89 4.30
CA VAL A 206 -11.20 -12.35 2.95
C VAL A 206 -11.57 -13.82 3.03
N ARG A 207 -12.86 -14.13 2.88
CA ARG A 207 -13.39 -15.50 2.93
C ARG A 207 -13.68 -16.02 1.54
N ILE A 208 -13.09 -17.15 1.18
CA ILE A 208 -13.22 -17.72 -0.16
C ILE A 208 -13.52 -19.20 -0.05
N HIS A 209 -14.44 -19.66 -0.90
CA HIS A 209 -14.69 -21.07 -1.10
C HIS A 209 -13.96 -21.52 -2.37
N ILE A 210 -13.13 -22.55 -2.29
CA ILE A 210 -12.47 -23.13 -3.47
C ILE A 210 -12.97 -24.57 -3.66
N PRO A 211 -13.95 -24.80 -4.55
CA PRO A 211 -14.42 -26.13 -4.85
C PRO A 211 -13.33 -26.90 -5.63
N PRO A 212 -13.29 -28.24 -5.55
CA PRO A 212 -12.32 -29.04 -6.28
C PRO A 212 -12.30 -28.79 -7.79
N SER A 213 -13.45 -28.42 -8.36
CA SER A 213 -13.69 -28.17 -9.79
C SER A 213 -13.48 -26.72 -10.24
N SER A 214 -13.04 -25.81 -9.36
CA SER A 214 -12.80 -24.41 -9.74
C SER A 214 -11.85 -24.34 -10.95
N SER A 215 -12.30 -23.67 -12.01
CA SER A 215 -11.49 -23.43 -13.19
C SER A 215 -10.24 -22.61 -12.83
N GLY A 216 -9.09 -23.07 -13.29
CA GLY A 216 -7.79 -22.50 -12.95
C GLY A 216 -6.75 -22.76 -14.04
N ILE A 217 -5.63 -22.09 -13.94
CA ILE A 217 -4.51 -22.23 -14.87
C ILE A 217 -3.56 -23.29 -14.31
N THR A 218 -3.23 -24.31 -15.10
CA THR A 218 -2.24 -25.34 -14.72
C THR A 218 -0.84 -24.87 -15.07
N ILE A 219 0.02 -24.77 -14.06
CA ILE A 219 1.44 -24.45 -14.19
C ILE A 219 2.19 -25.71 -14.63
N LYS A 220 2.94 -25.63 -15.73
CA LYS A 220 3.88 -26.68 -16.13
C LYS A 220 5.19 -26.52 -15.35
N GLY A 221 5.59 -27.55 -14.60
CA GLY A 221 6.88 -27.60 -13.90
C GLY A 221 6.92 -26.74 -12.63
N GLY A 222 6.47 -27.28 -11.50
CA GLY A 222 6.40 -26.57 -10.22
C GLY A 222 7.72 -25.91 -9.79
N LEU A 223 7.78 -24.58 -9.78
CA LEU A 223 8.78 -23.83 -8.99
C LEU A 223 8.51 -24.04 -7.49
N GLN A 224 9.55 -24.25 -6.68
CA GLN A 224 9.55 -23.94 -5.25
C GLN A 224 10.56 -22.81 -5.06
N ALA A 225 10.25 -21.80 -4.24
CA ALA A 225 11.06 -20.59 -4.17
C ALA A 225 12.35 -20.72 -3.33
N ARG A 226 12.47 -21.77 -2.50
CA ARG A 226 13.65 -21.92 -1.62
C ARG A 226 14.88 -22.50 -2.30
N ASP A 227 14.72 -23.03 -3.50
CA ASP A 227 15.81 -23.65 -4.26
C ASP A 227 16.05 -22.87 -5.55
N LEU A 228 16.52 -21.61 -5.47
CA LEU A 228 16.82 -20.87 -6.71
C LEU A 228 17.86 -21.66 -7.53
N PRO A 229 17.53 -22.09 -8.77
CA PRO A 229 18.45 -22.80 -9.63
C PRO A 229 19.86 -22.22 -9.63
N PRO A 230 21.00 -22.92 -9.47
CA PRO A 230 22.13 -22.47 -10.28
C PRO A 230 21.67 -22.45 -11.75
N PHE A 231 22.09 -21.45 -12.53
CA PHE A 231 21.74 -21.38 -13.96
C PHE A 231 22.04 -22.72 -14.65
N PRO A 232 21.25 -23.13 -15.67
CA PRO A 232 21.41 -24.42 -16.33
C PRO A 232 22.86 -24.72 -16.73
N LYS A 233 23.32 -25.96 -16.48
CA LYS A 233 24.66 -26.41 -16.89
C LYS A 233 24.77 -26.32 -18.42
N GLY A 234 25.83 -25.68 -18.93
CA GLY A 234 26.09 -25.48 -20.36
C GLY A 234 25.83 -24.05 -20.88
N GLU A 235 24.84 -23.35 -20.30
CA GLU A 235 24.49 -21.98 -20.70
C GLU A 235 24.74 -20.94 -19.59
N GLY A 236 25.27 -21.37 -18.44
CA GLY A 236 25.40 -20.54 -17.24
C GLY A 236 26.12 -19.21 -17.45
N ASP A 237 27.12 -19.17 -18.34
CA ASP A 237 27.87 -17.93 -18.64
C ASP A 237 27.03 -16.93 -19.43
N GLN A 238 26.14 -17.41 -20.32
CA GLN A 238 25.23 -16.53 -21.06
C GLN A 238 24.17 -15.93 -20.13
N TRP A 239 23.66 -16.72 -19.18
CA TRP A 239 22.74 -16.24 -18.15
C TRP A 239 23.39 -15.22 -17.21
N ARG A 240 24.64 -15.48 -16.78
CA ARG A 240 25.44 -14.50 -16.01
C ARG A 240 25.67 -13.22 -16.79
N ALA A 241 26.01 -13.29 -18.08
CA ALA A 241 26.19 -12.10 -18.90
C ALA A 241 24.92 -11.22 -18.99
N ILE A 242 23.72 -11.84 -18.97
CA ILE A 242 22.45 -11.10 -18.92
C ILE A 242 22.26 -10.44 -17.54
N LEU A 243 22.56 -11.17 -16.46
CA LEU A 243 22.54 -10.63 -15.10
C LEU A 243 23.48 -9.43 -14.97
N ASP A 244 24.75 -9.59 -15.32
CA ASP A 244 25.79 -8.54 -15.23
C ASP A 244 25.42 -7.30 -16.04
N ARG A 245 24.84 -7.49 -17.23
CA ARG A 245 24.33 -6.38 -18.04
C ARG A 245 23.19 -5.64 -17.36
N GLY A 246 22.26 -6.37 -16.73
CA GLY A 246 21.16 -5.77 -15.98
C GLY A 246 21.64 -5.00 -14.75
N LEU A 247 22.59 -5.57 -14.00
CA LEU A 247 23.23 -4.90 -12.87
C LEU A 247 23.94 -3.61 -13.32
N SER A 248 24.68 -3.68 -14.43
CA SER A 248 25.34 -2.51 -15.05
C SER A 248 24.35 -1.45 -15.55
N ALA A 249 23.09 -1.83 -15.78
CA ALA A 249 22.00 -0.93 -16.13
C ALA A 249 21.25 -0.39 -14.90
N GLY A 250 21.65 -0.76 -13.68
CA GLY A 250 21.05 -0.29 -12.43
C GLY A 250 19.89 -1.15 -11.91
N LEU A 251 19.66 -2.34 -12.47
CA LEU A 251 18.64 -3.26 -11.97
C LEU A 251 19.07 -3.90 -10.65
N GLN A 252 18.11 -4.15 -9.78
CA GLN A 252 18.36 -4.85 -8.52
C GLN A 252 18.70 -6.33 -8.78
N GLU A 253 19.72 -6.83 -8.09
CA GLU A 253 20.24 -8.19 -8.31
C GLU A 253 19.22 -9.27 -8.00
N ILE A 254 18.61 -9.23 -6.83
CA ILE A 254 17.73 -10.31 -6.36
C ILE A 254 16.51 -10.48 -7.30
N PRO A 255 15.71 -9.43 -7.59
CA PRO A 255 14.56 -9.57 -8.47
C PRO A 255 14.93 -10.01 -9.89
N LEU A 256 16.06 -9.53 -10.41
CA LEU A 256 16.55 -9.89 -11.74
C LEU A 256 17.01 -11.36 -11.78
N LYS A 257 17.78 -11.81 -10.80
CA LYS A 257 18.25 -13.19 -10.69
C LYS A 257 17.09 -14.16 -10.59
N GLU A 258 16.07 -13.83 -9.80
CA GLU A 258 14.85 -14.63 -9.67
C GLU A 258 14.06 -14.69 -10.98
N ALA A 259 13.93 -13.57 -11.70
CA ALA A 259 13.28 -13.56 -13.00
C ALA A 259 14.02 -14.43 -14.03
N LEU A 260 15.35 -14.33 -14.09
CA LEU A 260 16.18 -15.14 -14.98
C LEU A 260 16.10 -16.63 -14.64
N ALA A 261 16.18 -16.98 -13.35
CA ALA A 261 16.04 -18.37 -12.90
C ALA A 261 14.65 -18.94 -13.22
N GLY A 262 13.60 -18.13 -13.07
CA GLY A 262 12.24 -18.51 -13.46
C GLY A 262 12.14 -18.80 -14.96
N LEU A 263 12.65 -17.90 -15.81
CA LEU A 263 12.67 -18.08 -17.27
C LEU A 263 13.43 -19.34 -17.67
N ALA A 264 14.63 -19.55 -17.12
CA ALA A 264 15.43 -20.73 -17.39
C ALA A 264 14.70 -22.03 -17.04
N LYS A 265 14.05 -22.07 -15.86
CA LYS A 265 13.27 -23.24 -15.43
C LYS A 265 12.01 -23.46 -16.27
N ALA A 266 11.42 -22.38 -16.80
CA ALA A 266 10.31 -22.46 -17.75
C ALA A 266 10.77 -22.86 -19.18
N GLY A 267 12.06 -23.15 -19.38
CA GLY A 267 12.60 -23.63 -20.66
C GLY A 267 12.90 -22.52 -21.68
N PHE A 268 12.98 -21.27 -21.24
CA PHE A 268 13.43 -20.18 -22.11
C PHE A 268 14.95 -20.25 -22.29
N THR A 269 15.43 -19.92 -23.48
CA THR A 269 16.86 -19.82 -23.77
C THR A 269 17.41 -18.45 -23.33
N PRO A 270 18.74 -18.31 -23.12
CA PRO A 270 19.38 -17.02 -22.84
C PRO A 270 19.03 -15.94 -23.86
N ASP A 271 18.97 -16.29 -25.15
CA ASP A 271 18.62 -15.34 -26.21
C ASP A 271 17.19 -14.83 -26.07
N LYS A 272 16.23 -15.72 -25.79
CA LYS A 272 14.84 -15.32 -25.52
C LYS A 272 14.76 -14.43 -24.28
N ALA A 273 15.45 -14.79 -23.20
CA ALA A 273 15.49 -13.96 -22.00
C ALA A 273 16.08 -12.57 -22.26
N ARG A 274 17.17 -12.50 -23.04
CA ARG A 274 17.80 -11.23 -23.45
C ARG A 274 16.83 -10.37 -24.25
N THR A 275 16.05 -10.97 -25.15
CA THR A 275 15.02 -10.26 -25.91
C THR A 275 13.94 -9.68 -25.00
N LEU A 276 13.39 -10.50 -24.08
CA LEU A 276 12.36 -10.05 -23.12
C LEU A 276 12.86 -8.92 -22.22
N LEU A 277 14.12 -8.97 -21.79
CA LEU A 277 14.72 -7.97 -20.90
C LEU A 277 15.31 -6.77 -21.63
N SER A 278 15.36 -6.79 -22.97
CA SER A 278 15.95 -5.70 -23.75
C SER A 278 15.36 -4.31 -23.47
N PRO A 279 14.05 -4.14 -23.18
CA PRO A 279 13.51 -2.84 -22.78
C PRO A 279 14.10 -2.32 -21.46
N LEU A 280 14.55 -3.20 -20.57
CA LEU A 280 15.12 -2.84 -19.27
C LEU A 280 16.60 -2.43 -19.33
N PHE A 281 17.32 -2.81 -20.39
CA PHE A 281 18.77 -2.58 -20.49
C PHE A 281 19.15 -1.25 -21.16
N ARG A 282 18.19 -0.47 -21.64
CA ARG A 282 18.48 0.85 -22.22
C ARG A 282 18.60 1.86 -21.07
N LYS A 283 19.81 2.41 -20.87
CA LYS A 283 20.20 3.38 -19.82
C LYS A 283 19.28 4.60 -19.63
N VAL A 284 18.32 4.83 -20.53
CA VAL A 284 17.35 5.93 -20.50
C VAL A 284 16.13 5.61 -19.59
N HIS A 285 16.00 4.40 -19.05
CA HIS A 285 14.79 3.96 -18.32
C HIS A 285 14.88 4.01 -16.79
N LEU A 286 15.71 4.88 -16.21
CA LEU A 286 15.63 5.19 -14.77
C LEU A 286 14.28 5.82 -14.35
N ASP A 287 13.41 6.15 -15.32
CA ASP A 287 12.07 6.71 -15.10
C ASP A 287 10.91 5.70 -15.33
N ILE A 288 11.18 4.42 -15.63
CA ILE A 288 10.15 3.37 -15.66
C ILE A 288 10.49 2.40 -14.53
N PRO A 289 9.57 2.05 -13.62
CA PRO A 289 9.95 1.21 -12.49
C PRO A 289 10.17 -0.19 -13.04
N ALA A 290 11.43 -0.53 -13.32
CA ALA A 290 11.87 -1.81 -13.88
C ALA A 290 11.28 -3.00 -13.11
N THR A 291 11.06 -2.80 -11.82
CA THR A 291 10.29 -3.66 -10.92
C THR A 291 8.96 -4.12 -11.51
N HIS A 292 8.13 -3.26 -12.13
CA HIS A 292 6.83 -3.67 -12.68
C HIS A 292 6.93 -4.52 -13.95
N LEU A 293 7.98 -4.34 -14.74
CA LEU A 293 8.27 -5.21 -15.89
C LEU A 293 8.84 -6.55 -15.41
N ILE A 294 9.71 -6.54 -14.40
CA ILE A 294 10.19 -7.76 -13.73
C ILE A 294 9.00 -8.53 -13.13
N PHE A 295 8.06 -7.86 -12.47
CA PHE A 295 6.84 -8.49 -11.96
C PHE A 295 6.01 -9.11 -13.08
N LYS A 296 5.88 -8.45 -14.24
CA LYS A 296 5.17 -9.01 -15.39
C LYS A 296 5.87 -10.26 -15.93
N ILE A 297 7.19 -10.24 -16.02
CA ILE A 297 8.00 -11.40 -16.40
C ILE A 297 7.72 -12.55 -15.44
N ARG A 298 7.76 -12.29 -14.14
CA ARG A 298 7.63 -13.31 -13.09
C ARG A 298 6.21 -13.87 -13.01
N GLU A 299 5.19 -13.02 -13.15
CA GLU A 299 3.79 -13.42 -13.27
C GLU A 299 3.56 -14.31 -14.50
N GLY A 300 3.99 -13.87 -15.68
CA GLY A 300 3.83 -14.64 -16.92
C GLY A 300 4.60 -15.95 -16.90
N THR A 301 5.82 -15.95 -16.36
CA THR A 301 6.63 -17.16 -16.15
C THR A 301 5.92 -18.13 -15.21
N LEU A 302 5.40 -17.64 -14.08
CA LEU A 302 4.64 -18.43 -13.12
C LEU A 302 3.41 -19.08 -13.76
N LYS A 303 2.71 -18.34 -14.62
CA LYS A 303 1.51 -18.79 -15.35
C LYS A 303 1.82 -19.68 -16.56
N GLY A 304 3.10 -19.91 -16.88
CA GLY A 304 3.50 -20.70 -18.04
C GLY A 304 3.13 -20.03 -19.38
N VAL A 305 3.12 -18.71 -19.44
CA VAL A 305 2.79 -17.94 -20.63
C VAL A 305 3.84 -18.18 -21.72
N PRO A 306 3.44 -18.50 -22.98
CA PRO A 306 4.38 -18.69 -24.08
C PRO A 306 5.20 -17.43 -24.38
N PHE A 307 6.41 -17.61 -24.90
CA PHE A 307 7.37 -16.52 -25.17
C PHE A 307 6.77 -15.34 -25.95
N GLU A 308 6.06 -15.58 -27.05
CA GLU A 308 5.49 -14.50 -27.87
C GLU A 308 4.51 -13.65 -27.07
N LYS A 309 3.57 -14.29 -26.37
CA LYS A 309 2.56 -13.61 -25.56
C LYS A 309 3.18 -12.88 -24.37
N LEU A 310 4.22 -13.45 -23.76
CA LEU A 310 4.97 -12.80 -22.70
C LEU A 310 5.73 -11.57 -23.23
N GLY A 311 6.36 -11.68 -24.40
CA GLY A 311 7.05 -10.58 -25.07
C GLY A 311 6.11 -9.42 -25.37
N THR A 312 4.95 -9.69 -25.97
CA THR A 312 3.91 -8.68 -26.21
C THR A 312 3.49 -7.99 -24.91
N ALA A 313 3.17 -8.76 -23.86
CA ALA A 313 2.72 -8.18 -22.60
C ALA A 313 3.78 -7.29 -21.91
N ILE A 314 5.07 -7.63 -22.03
CA ILE A 314 6.17 -6.80 -21.52
C ILE A 314 6.31 -5.52 -22.34
N GLN A 315 6.21 -5.63 -23.67
CA GLN A 315 6.27 -4.48 -24.57
C GLN A 315 5.09 -3.53 -24.34
N ASP A 316 3.87 -4.05 -24.24
CA ASP A 316 2.66 -3.28 -23.96
C ASP A 316 2.80 -2.56 -22.62
N ARG A 317 3.21 -3.27 -21.57
CA ARG A 317 3.46 -2.64 -20.26
C ARG A 317 4.49 -1.52 -20.35
N HIS A 318 5.61 -1.74 -21.04
CA HIS A 318 6.63 -0.71 -21.24
C HIS A 318 6.06 0.52 -21.98
N GLN A 319 5.23 0.30 -23.01
CA GLN A 319 4.53 1.38 -23.71
C GLN A 319 3.55 2.13 -22.82
N TRP A 320 2.76 1.46 -21.98
CA TRP A 320 1.84 2.10 -21.05
C TRP A 320 2.56 2.97 -20.02
N PHE A 321 3.72 2.53 -19.53
CA PHE A 321 4.55 3.37 -18.67
C PHE A 321 5.09 4.60 -19.40
N ASN A 322 5.52 4.48 -20.66
CA ASN A 322 5.93 5.66 -21.43
C ASN A 322 4.75 6.63 -21.65
N GLN A 323 3.57 6.12 -22.02
CA GLN A 323 2.38 6.95 -22.20
C GLN A 323 1.92 7.62 -20.90
N ALA A 324 2.00 6.92 -19.77
CA ALA A 324 1.72 7.49 -18.46
C ALA A 324 2.69 8.61 -18.10
N LYS A 325 3.97 8.46 -18.43
CA LYS A 325 4.98 9.50 -18.22
C LYS A 325 4.67 10.74 -19.05
N ASP A 326 4.40 10.56 -20.34
CA ASP A 326 4.04 11.64 -21.26
C ASP A 326 2.76 12.35 -20.81
N LEU A 327 1.77 11.58 -20.34
CA LEU A 327 0.51 12.08 -19.84
C LEU A 327 0.67 12.90 -18.55
N LEU A 328 1.44 12.41 -17.58
CA LEU A 328 1.68 13.15 -16.34
C LEU A 328 2.50 14.42 -16.60
N THR A 329 3.51 14.35 -17.46
CA THR A 329 4.30 15.51 -17.87
C THR A 329 3.40 16.59 -18.47
N ARG A 330 2.62 16.27 -19.52
CA ARG A 330 1.77 17.29 -20.18
C ARG A 330 0.62 17.82 -19.31
N THR A 331 0.26 17.12 -18.23
CA THR A 331 -0.79 17.55 -17.28
C THR A 331 -0.23 18.29 -16.06
N GLY A 332 1.09 18.39 -15.91
CA GLY A 332 1.76 19.14 -14.83
C GLY A 332 2.01 18.32 -13.55
N TYR A 333 2.18 17.01 -13.68
CA TYR A 333 2.49 16.07 -12.58
C TYR A 333 3.89 15.47 -12.73
N GLU A 334 4.86 16.22 -13.23
CA GLU A 334 6.25 15.78 -13.40
C GLU A 334 6.85 15.27 -12.08
N GLU A 335 6.54 15.95 -10.97
CA GLU A 335 6.98 15.56 -9.63
C GLU A 335 6.44 14.18 -9.21
N ALA A 336 5.28 13.78 -9.71
CA ALA A 336 4.67 12.49 -9.42
C ALA A 336 5.35 11.30 -10.14
N ILE A 337 6.30 11.58 -11.05
CA ILE A 337 7.18 10.58 -11.67
C ILE A 337 8.36 10.27 -10.72
N GLY A 338 8.68 11.18 -9.79
CA GLY A 338 9.78 11.09 -8.82
C GLY A 338 9.49 10.25 -7.57
N GLU A 339 9.98 10.71 -6.40
CA GLU A 339 10.32 9.90 -5.20
C GLU A 339 9.21 8.99 -4.61
N VAL A 340 7.93 9.19 -4.95
CA VAL A 340 6.84 8.24 -4.64
C VAL A 340 5.95 8.06 -5.87
N PRO A 341 6.32 7.22 -6.85
CA PRO A 341 5.71 7.18 -8.18
C PRO A 341 4.35 6.47 -8.21
N THR A 342 3.57 6.55 -7.13
CA THR A 342 2.31 5.82 -7.00
C THR A 342 1.26 6.31 -8.00
N LEU A 343 1.15 7.62 -8.25
CA LEU A 343 0.27 8.13 -9.31
C LEU A 343 0.74 7.66 -10.68
N PHE A 344 2.05 7.69 -10.94
CA PHE A 344 2.64 7.21 -12.19
C PHE A 344 2.34 5.74 -12.47
N VAL A 345 2.55 4.89 -11.47
CA VAL A 345 2.19 3.47 -11.54
C VAL A 345 0.68 3.30 -11.74
N SER A 346 -0.17 3.94 -10.94
CA SER A 346 -1.62 3.80 -11.08
C SER A 346 -2.12 4.28 -12.45
N THR A 347 -1.52 5.33 -13.01
CA THR A 347 -1.85 5.86 -14.34
C THR A 347 -1.50 4.86 -15.45
N ALA A 348 -0.30 4.27 -15.41
CA ALA A 348 0.11 3.24 -16.36
C ALA A 348 -0.78 1.98 -16.24
N MET A 349 -1.05 1.56 -15.01
CA MET A 349 -1.88 0.39 -14.73
C MET A 349 -3.34 0.59 -15.14
N ALA A 350 -3.87 1.80 -15.06
CA ALA A 350 -5.22 2.13 -15.53
C ALA A 350 -5.33 1.99 -17.05
N MET A 351 -4.33 2.48 -17.79
CA MET A 351 -4.28 2.30 -19.25
C MET A 351 -4.12 0.84 -19.65
N GLU A 352 -3.28 0.07 -18.95
CA GLU A 352 -3.11 -1.37 -19.20
C GLU A 352 -4.44 -2.13 -19.07
N ASN A 353 -5.38 -1.65 -18.25
CA ASN A 353 -6.71 -2.25 -18.11
C ASN A 353 -7.74 -1.75 -19.14
N GLY A 354 -7.35 -0.86 -20.05
CA GLY A 354 -8.25 -0.33 -21.07
C GLY A 354 -8.91 0.99 -20.72
N LEU A 355 -8.53 1.68 -19.63
CA LEU A 355 -8.98 3.05 -19.43
C LEU A 355 -8.32 3.95 -20.48
N HIS A 356 -9.15 4.61 -21.29
CA HIS A 356 -8.64 5.39 -22.42
C HIS A 356 -7.81 6.59 -21.94
N PRO A 357 -6.64 6.89 -22.57
CA PRO A 357 -5.76 7.97 -22.14
C PRO A 357 -6.43 9.35 -22.06
N SER A 358 -7.42 9.62 -22.93
CA SER A 358 -8.17 10.88 -22.87
C SER A 358 -9.03 11.02 -21.60
N ILE A 359 -9.57 9.93 -21.06
CA ILE A 359 -10.36 9.95 -19.82
C ILE A 359 -9.44 10.30 -18.64
N LEU A 360 -8.26 9.66 -18.60
CA LEU A 360 -7.23 9.94 -17.61
C LEU A 360 -6.73 11.39 -17.70
N GLU A 361 -6.50 11.89 -18.91
CA GLU A 361 -6.12 13.28 -19.13
C GLU A 361 -7.16 14.26 -18.56
N HIS A 362 -8.45 14.05 -18.86
CA HIS A 362 -9.51 14.90 -18.31
C HIS A 362 -9.53 14.86 -16.78
N ALA A 363 -9.38 13.67 -16.18
CA ALA A 363 -9.34 13.51 -14.73
C ALA A 363 -8.13 14.21 -14.09
N LEU A 364 -6.95 14.09 -14.69
CA LEU A 364 -5.71 14.73 -14.24
C LEU A 364 -5.79 16.25 -14.35
N LEU A 365 -6.30 16.78 -15.46
CA LEU A 365 -6.48 18.23 -15.66
C LEU A 365 -7.52 18.81 -14.69
N ALA A 366 -8.66 18.14 -14.51
CA ALA A 366 -9.69 18.56 -13.56
C ALA A 366 -9.21 18.46 -12.09
N GLY A 367 -8.24 17.58 -11.84
CA GLY A 367 -7.67 17.31 -10.52
C GLY A 367 -6.50 18.22 -10.13
N ARG A 368 -6.01 19.12 -10.99
CA ARG A 368 -4.73 19.83 -10.80
C ARG A 368 -4.56 20.51 -9.44
N ASP A 369 -5.63 21.07 -8.89
CA ASP A 369 -5.62 21.77 -7.60
C ASP A 369 -5.99 20.86 -6.41
N LYS A 370 -6.02 19.54 -6.60
CA LYS A 370 -6.38 18.56 -5.58
C LYS A 370 -5.14 17.86 -5.02
N PRO A 371 -5.20 17.37 -3.76
CA PRO A 371 -4.15 16.53 -3.21
C PRO A 371 -3.89 15.27 -4.06
N LEU A 372 -2.61 14.93 -4.25
CA LEU A 372 -2.17 13.83 -5.11
C LEU A 372 -2.83 12.48 -4.78
N ASN A 373 -3.03 12.19 -3.50
CA ASN A 373 -3.70 10.98 -3.02
C ASN A 373 -5.15 10.86 -3.50
N ARG A 374 -5.86 11.99 -3.64
CA ARG A 374 -7.25 12.03 -4.12
C ARG A 374 -7.31 11.74 -5.62
N ILE A 375 -6.35 12.28 -6.37
CA ILE A 375 -6.25 12.08 -7.82
C ILE A 375 -5.90 10.62 -8.12
N LYS A 376 -4.92 10.09 -7.40
CA LYS A 376 -4.56 8.67 -7.43
C LYS A 376 -5.80 7.79 -7.18
N ALA A 377 -6.59 8.10 -6.15
CA ALA A 377 -7.80 7.33 -5.86
C ALA A 377 -8.82 7.39 -7.01
N VAL A 378 -8.99 8.54 -7.67
CA VAL A 378 -9.87 8.68 -8.84
C VAL A 378 -9.37 7.83 -10.01
N VAL A 379 -8.06 7.88 -10.30
CA VAL A 379 -7.44 7.05 -11.34
C VAL A 379 -7.67 5.56 -11.04
N GLU A 380 -7.44 5.14 -9.80
CA GLU A 380 -7.62 3.73 -9.38
C GLU A 380 -9.08 3.26 -9.40
N VAL A 381 -10.03 4.14 -9.13
CA VAL A 381 -11.47 3.84 -9.22
C VAL A 381 -11.92 3.74 -10.68
N GLY A 382 -11.34 4.54 -11.59
CA GLY A 382 -11.63 4.49 -13.02
C GLY A 382 -11.18 3.21 -13.72
N GLU A 383 -10.44 2.34 -13.02
CA GLU A 383 -9.98 1.04 -13.54
C GLU A 383 -11.02 -0.08 -13.45
N SER A 384 -12.18 0.18 -12.83
CA SER A 384 -13.19 -0.80 -12.41
C SER A 384 -14.12 -1.24 -13.54
#